data_AF-A0A2M6UZG8-F1
#
_entry.id   AF-A0A2M6UZG8-F1
#
_cell.length_a   1.000
_cell.length_b   1.000
_cell.length_c   1.000
_cell.angle_alpha   90.00
_cell.angle_beta   90.00
_cell.angle_gamma   90.00
#
_symmetry.space_group_name_H-M   'P 1'
#
loop_
_entity.id
_entity.type
_entity.pdbx_description
1 polymer ?
#
loop_
_entity_poly.entity_id
_entity_poly.type
_entity_poly.pdbx_seq_one_letter_code
_entity_poly.pdbx_strand_id
1 'polypeptide(L)'
;MLAQRMMWIVWPAFLVAGVLEVVVFAMFDPQDMQWFGQPVEMSRQGIYTLSFFAFWIITGGSSALTTLLSMSPFETNRCPMVPTERPDGCPKQESCCEQPV
;
A
#
# COMPACT_ATOMS: atom_id res chain seq x y z
N MET A 1 -5.86 -7.43 12.36
CA MET A 1 -4.81 -6.39 12.17
C MET A 1 -4.55 -6.05 10.71
N LEU A 2 -4.33 -7.03 9.82
CA LEU A 2 -3.96 -6.76 8.41
C LEU A 2 -5.06 -6.02 7.62
N ALA A 3 -6.33 -6.41 7.79
CA ALA A 3 -7.46 -5.72 7.16
C ALA A 3 -7.59 -4.24 7.57
N GLN A 4 -7.28 -3.92 8.84
CA GLN A 4 -7.33 -2.55 9.36
C GLN A 4 -6.18 -1.70 8.78
N ARG A 5 -4.98 -2.28 8.64
CA ARG A 5 -3.84 -1.65 7.93
C ARG A 5 -4.16 -1.43 6.45
N MET A 6 -4.79 -2.40 5.78
CA MET A 6 -5.24 -2.23 4.38
C MET A 6 -6.23 -1.10 4.24
N MET A 7 -7.18 -0.96 5.17
CA MET A 7 -8.17 0.12 5.11
C MET A 7 -7.52 1.51 5.25
N TRP A 8 -6.44 1.63 6.03
CA TRP A 8 -5.67 2.88 6.16
C TRP A 8 -4.89 3.25 4.90
N ILE A 9 -4.65 2.30 4.00
CA ILE A 9 -3.98 2.53 2.72
C ILE A 9 -5.01 2.79 1.61
N VAL A 10 -6.01 1.91 1.53
CA VAL A 10 -7.01 1.89 0.46
C VAL A 10 -7.91 3.14 0.51
N TRP A 11 -8.26 3.61 1.70
CA TRP A 11 -9.18 4.73 1.87
C TRP A 11 -8.57 6.08 1.46
N PRO A 12 -7.37 6.48 1.92
CA PRO A 12 -6.73 7.70 1.43
C PRO A 12 -6.36 7.61 -0.05
N ALA A 13 -5.93 6.44 -0.53
CA ALA A 13 -5.64 6.22 -1.95
C ALA A 13 -6.87 6.47 -2.83
N PHE A 14 -8.06 6.05 -2.38
CA PHE A 14 -9.33 6.29 -3.08
C PHE A 14 -9.60 7.81 -3.22
N LEU A 15 -9.41 8.57 -2.14
CA LEU A 15 -9.61 10.03 -2.16
C LEU A 15 -8.62 10.72 -3.10
N VAL A 16 -7.33 10.35 -3.03
CA VAL A 16 -6.29 10.91 -3.91
C VAL A 16 -6.55 10.55 -5.38
N ALA A 17 -7.00 9.32 -5.66
CA ALA A 17 -7.37 8.90 -7.00
C ALA A 17 -8.52 9.74 -7.57
N GLY A 18 -9.55 10.04 -6.77
CA GLY A 18 -10.64 10.93 -7.19
C GLY A 18 -10.18 12.36 -7.45
N VAL A 19 -9.27 12.90 -6.61
CA VAL A 19 -8.68 14.23 -6.86
C VAL A 19 -7.86 14.24 -8.14
N LEU A 20 -7.03 13.21 -8.37
CA LEU A 20 -6.26 13.06 -9.61
C LEU A 20 -7.17 12.97 -10.83
N GLU A 21 -8.26 12.20 -10.75
CA GLU A 21 -9.24 12.11 -11.82
C GLU A 21 -9.81 13.48 -12.19
N VAL A 22 -10.25 14.27 -11.20
CA VAL A 22 -10.78 15.62 -11.43
C VAL A 22 -9.70 16.53 -12.03
N VAL A 23 -8.48 16.53 -11.50
CA VAL A 23 -7.40 17.40 -11.97
C VAL A 23 -6.97 17.04 -13.39
N VAL A 24 -6.74 15.75 -13.67
CA VAL A 24 -6.30 15.27 -14.99
C VAL A 24 -7.38 15.55 -16.02
N PHE A 25 -8.63 15.19 -15.78
CA PHE A 25 -9.69 15.40 -16.79
C PHE A 25 -10.21 16.84 -16.87
N ALA A 26 -9.90 17.70 -15.89
CA ALA A 26 -10.06 19.14 -16.04
C ALA A 26 -9.02 19.74 -17.00
N MET A 27 -7.84 19.12 -17.14
CA MET A 27 -6.76 19.57 -18.03
C MET A 27 -6.75 18.85 -19.38
N PHE A 28 -7.16 17.59 -19.42
CA PHE A 28 -7.16 16.73 -20.59
C PHE A 28 -8.59 16.33 -20.95
N ASP A 29 -9.08 16.73 -22.13
CA ASP A 29 -10.41 16.34 -22.58
C ASP A 29 -10.42 14.85 -22.98
N PRO A 30 -11.23 13.99 -22.32
CA PRO A 30 -11.35 12.60 -22.71
C PRO A 30 -11.95 12.39 -24.11
N GLN A 31 -12.63 13.39 -24.68
CA GLN A 31 -13.18 13.31 -26.05
C GLN A 31 -12.12 13.45 -27.14
N ASP A 32 -10.99 14.11 -26.84
CA ASP A 32 -9.88 14.26 -27.78
C ASP A 32 -8.90 13.08 -27.75
N MET A 33 -9.18 12.06 -26.91
CA MET A 33 -8.32 10.89 -26.77
C MET A 33 -8.52 9.93 -27.95
N GLN A 34 -7.73 10.13 -29.00
CA GLN A 34 -7.67 9.27 -30.18
C GLN A 34 -6.69 8.12 -29.94
N TRP A 35 -7.18 6.89 -29.83
CA TRP A 35 -6.33 5.72 -29.58
C TRP A 35 -5.93 5.11 -30.92
N PHE A 36 -4.64 5.19 -31.27
CA PHE A 36 -4.10 4.73 -32.55
C PHE A 36 -4.78 5.32 -33.80
N GLY A 37 -5.22 6.58 -33.73
CA GLY A 37 -5.84 7.28 -34.87
C GLY A 37 -7.27 6.80 -35.18
N GLN A 38 -7.90 6.07 -34.26
CA GLN A 38 -9.34 5.79 -34.28
C GLN A 38 -10.00 6.47 -33.06
N PRO A 39 -11.22 7.01 -33.23
CA PRO A 39 -12.00 7.46 -32.09
C PRO A 39 -12.19 6.27 -31.14
N VAL A 40 -11.88 6.48 -29.88
CA VAL A 40 -12.10 5.47 -28.85
C VAL A 40 -13.61 5.25 -28.74
N GLU A 41 -14.10 4.11 -29.21
CA GLU A 41 -15.49 3.62 -29.03
C GLU A 41 -15.82 3.30 -27.55
N MET A 42 -14.97 3.72 -26.60
CA MET A 42 -15.26 3.64 -25.18
C MET A 42 -16.08 4.87 -24.79
N SER A 43 -17.19 4.66 -24.08
CA SER A 43 -17.96 5.78 -23.54
C SER A 43 -17.10 6.63 -22.59
N ARG A 44 -17.41 7.92 -22.48
CA ARG A 44 -16.73 8.85 -21.54
C ARG A 44 -16.67 8.27 -20.12
N GLN A 45 -17.74 7.61 -19.70
CA GLN A 45 -17.84 6.94 -18.41
C GLN A 45 -16.86 5.76 -18.28
N GLY A 46 -16.62 5.01 -19.36
CA GLY A 46 -15.62 3.95 -19.38
C GLY A 46 -14.21 4.48 -19.15
N ILE A 47 -13.86 5.59 -19.80
CA ILE A 47 -12.54 6.25 -19.64
C ILE A 47 -12.33 6.71 -18.20
N TYR A 48 -13.30 7.44 -17.63
CA TYR A 48 -13.24 7.89 -16.24
C TYR A 48 -13.04 6.74 -15.26
N THR A 49 -13.87 5.70 -15.38
CA THR A 49 -13.81 4.53 -14.50
C THR A 49 -12.43 3.85 -14.57
N LEU A 50 -11.90 3.66 -15.77
CA LEU A 50 -10.63 2.95 -15.97
C LEU A 50 -9.44 3.77 -15.45
N SER A 51 -9.45 5.08 -15.69
CA SER A 51 -8.46 6.01 -15.14
C SER A 51 -8.53 6.10 -13.62
N PHE A 52 -9.72 6.15 -13.04
CA PHE A 52 -9.91 6.11 -11.59
C PHE A 52 -9.27 4.86 -10.97
N PHE A 53 -9.58 3.67 -11.51
CA PHE A 53 -8.99 2.43 -11.02
C PHE A 53 -7.47 2.39 -11.19
N ALA A 54 -6.95 2.91 -12.32
CA ALA A 54 -5.51 3.00 -12.54
C ALA A 54 -4.83 3.91 -11.50
N PHE A 55 -5.36 5.12 -11.27
CA PHE A 55 -4.85 6.04 -10.25
C PHE A 55 -4.96 5.44 -8.85
N TRP A 56 -6.06 4.76 -8.53
CA TRP A 56 -6.27 4.12 -7.24
C TRP A 56 -5.29 2.98 -6.97
N ILE A 57 -5.04 2.11 -7.96
CA ILE A 57 -4.07 1.02 -7.84
C ILE A 57 -2.65 1.58 -7.70
N ILE A 58 -2.27 2.60 -8.47
CA ILE A 58 -0.92 3.19 -8.41
C ILE A 58 -0.68 3.87 -7.05
N THR A 59 -1.62 4.70 -6.59
CA THR A 59 -1.51 5.41 -5.29
C THR A 59 -1.58 4.44 -4.11
N GLY A 60 -2.47 3.44 -4.17
CA GLY A 60 -2.55 2.36 -3.20
C GLY A 60 -1.28 1.51 -3.16
N GLY A 61 -0.72 1.18 -4.33
CA GLY A 61 0.52 0.42 -4.47
C GLY A 61 1.75 1.16 -3.92
N SER A 62 1.87 2.46 -4.20
CA SER A 62 2.94 3.31 -3.64
C SER A 62 2.87 3.37 -2.10
N SER A 63 1.66 3.54 -1.56
CA SER A 63 1.43 3.56 -0.12
C SER A 63 1.70 2.19 0.52
N ALA A 64 1.25 1.10 -0.11
CA ALA A 64 1.52 -0.25 0.34
C ALA A 64 3.03 -0.56 0.36
N LEU A 65 3.75 -0.19 -0.69
CA LEU A 65 5.20 -0.32 -0.76
C LEU A 65 5.89 0.47 0.36
N THR A 66 5.46 1.70 0.59
CA THR A 66 5.97 2.53 1.70
C THR A 66 5.74 1.85 3.05
N THR A 67 4.55 1.29 3.27
CA THR A 67 4.27 0.57 4.52
C THR A 67 5.13 -0.68 4.68
N LEU A 68 5.35 -1.45 3.61
CA LEU A 68 6.23 -2.62 3.60
C LEU A 68 7.68 -2.24 3.94
N LEU A 69 8.19 -1.17 3.33
CA LEU A 69 9.55 -0.68 3.61
C LEU A 69 9.68 -0.10 5.02
N SER A 70 8.60 0.44 5.58
CA SER A 70 8.58 0.98 6.94
C SER A 70 8.43 -0.09 8.04
N MET A 71 8.21 -1.37 7.68
CA MET A 71 8.06 -2.43 8.68
C MET A 71 9.36 -2.64 9.46
N SER A 72 9.26 -2.49 10.79
CA SER A 72 10.43 -2.62 11.65
C SER A 72 10.92 -4.08 11.71
N PRO A 73 12.24 -4.31 11.91
CA PRO A 73 12.79 -5.65 12.11
C PRO A 73 12.16 -6.38 13.31
N PHE A 74 11.61 -5.65 14.27
CA PHE A 74 10.93 -6.21 15.44
C PHE A 74 9.56 -6.81 15.11
N GLU A 75 8.89 -6.35 14.04
CA GLU A 75 7.66 -7.00 13.54
C GLU A 75 8.01 -8.17 12.61
N THR A 76 8.95 -7.99 11.69
CA THR A 76 9.28 -9.01 10.67
C THR A 76 10.11 -10.17 11.22
N ASN A 77 11.11 -9.89 12.05
CA ASN A 77 12.02 -10.91 12.61
C ASN A 77 11.67 -11.26 14.06
N ARG A 78 10.40 -11.13 14.45
CA ARG A 78 9.98 -11.46 15.82
C ARG A 78 10.17 -12.96 16.05
N CYS A 79 11.02 -13.31 17.00
CA CYS A 79 11.19 -14.69 17.41
C CYS A 79 9.97 -15.11 18.25
N PRO A 80 9.30 -16.23 17.90
CA PRO A 80 8.12 -16.69 18.61
C PRO A 80 8.45 -17.35 19.96
N MET A 81 9.72 -17.67 20.21
CA MET A 81 10.18 -18.28 21.46
C MET A 81 10.29 -17.24 22.57
N VAL A 82 9.95 -17.64 23.80
CA VAL A 82 10.22 -16.82 24.98
C VAL A 82 11.74 -16.67 25.18
N PRO A 83 12.23 -15.52 25.69
CA PRO A 83 13.67 -15.24 25.76
C PRO A 83 14.51 -16.30 26.50
N THR A 84 13.91 -17.00 27.46
CA THR A 84 14.54 -18.04 28.29
C THR A 84 14.62 -19.42 27.63
N GLU A 85 13.82 -19.68 26.59
CA GLU A 85 13.81 -20.95 25.83
C GLU A 85 14.62 -20.85 24.52
N ARG A 86 15.32 -19.73 24.29
CA ARG A 86 16.15 -19.56 23.09
C ARG A 86 17.38 -20.48 23.14
N PRO A 87 17.75 -21.13 22.02
CA PRO A 87 18.97 -21.94 21.95
C PRO A 87 20.23 -21.09 22.06
N ASP A 88 21.30 -21.69 22.58
CA ASP A 88 22.57 -21.00 22.85
C ASP A 88 23.17 -20.40 21.58
N GLY A 89 23.49 -19.10 21.64
CA GLY A 89 23.97 -18.31 20.50
C GLY A 89 22.88 -17.48 19.79
N CYS A 90 21.62 -17.57 20.23
CA CYS A 90 20.54 -16.74 19.67
C CYS A 90 20.57 -15.31 20.27
N PRO A 91 20.51 -14.23 19.45
CA PRO A 91 20.49 -12.86 19.97
C PRO A 91 19.30 -12.58 20.89
N LYS A 92 19.50 -11.78 21.96
CA LYS A 92 18.48 -11.42 22.98
C LYS A 92 17.96 -12.62 23.79
N GLN A 93 18.81 -13.58 24.10
CA GLN A 93 18.53 -14.62 25.10
C GLN A 93 18.59 -13.99 26.49
N GLU A 94 17.61 -14.26 27.34
CA GLU A 94 17.70 -13.93 28.76
C GLU A 94 18.18 -15.19 29.49
N SER A 95 19.28 -15.09 30.23
CA SER A 95 19.73 -16.18 31.09
C SER A 95 18.67 -16.40 32.15
N CYS A 96 18.05 -17.57 32.12
CA CYS A 96 16.99 -17.97 33.04
C CYS A 96 17.60 -18.23 34.43
N CYS A 97 18.17 -17.21 35.09
CA CYS A 97 18.67 -17.20 36.48
C CYS A 97 19.32 -15.85 36.91
N GLU A 98 19.34 -14.78 36.10
CA GLU A 98 19.82 -13.47 36.59
C GLU A 98 18.69 -12.73 37.32
N GLN A 99 18.40 -13.19 38.55
CA GLN A 99 17.55 -12.46 39.48
C GLN A 99 18.26 -11.17 39.92
N PRO A 100 17.58 -10.00 39.91
CA PRO A 100 18.17 -8.79 40.47
C PRO A 100 18.31 -8.97 41.98
N VAL A 101 19.55 -8.87 42.47
CA VAL A 101 19.85 -8.60 43.89
C VAL A 101 19.80 -7.10 44.12
#